data_AF-S0G1U6-F1
#
_entry.id   AF-S0G1U6-F1
#
_cell.length_a   1.000
_cell.length_b   1.000
_cell.length_c   1.000
_cell.angle_alpha   90.00
_cell.angle_beta   90.00
_cell.angle_gamma   90.00
#
_symmetry.space_group_name_H-M   'P 1'
#
loop_
_entity.id
_entity.type
_entity.pdbx_description
1 polymer ?
#
loop_
_entity_poly.entity_id
_entity_poly.type
_entity_poly.pdbx_seq_one_letter_code
_entity_poly.pdbx_strand_id
1 'polypeptide(L)'
;MRKIFEPQMTFGQTPIDQIKLDMRARDEIPKLLLGLQHIYCDQDLREKVFAILKNVIPEDTDSRNGRPGMDLWKILVMGTIRLNCNWDYDKLQEMVNNHRTLRQMLGHGMMDDDITYPLQTLKDNVRLLTPDVLDKINTLVVQVGHKLLMKKKLRTMRH
;
A
#
# COMPACT_ATOMS: atom_id res chain seq x y z
N MET A 1 -8.10 13.42 -12.13
CA MET A 1 -7.95 13.29 -10.67
C MET A 1 -7.48 11.87 -10.35
N ARG A 2 -6.32 11.73 -9.70
CA ARG A 2 -5.80 10.41 -9.27
C ARG A 2 -6.73 9.84 -8.19
N LYS A 3 -7.16 8.58 -8.35
CA LYS A 3 -8.05 7.93 -7.37
C LYS A 3 -7.26 7.52 -6.12
N ILE A 4 -7.96 7.41 -5.00
CA ILE A 4 -7.36 6.87 -3.77
C ILE A 4 -7.14 5.36 -3.94
N PHE A 5 -8.21 4.65 -4.26
CA PHE A 5 -8.26 3.26 -4.71
C PHE A 5 -9.58 3.06 -5.47
N GLU A 6 -9.75 1.94 -6.19
CA GLU A 6 -11.02 1.61 -6.83
C GLU A 6 -12.02 1.08 -5.79
N PRO A 7 -13.13 1.80 -5.49
CA PRO A 7 -14.07 1.37 -4.46
C PRO A 7 -14.90 0.15 -4.87
N GLN A 8 -15.00 -0.13 -6.18
CA GLN A 8 -15.72 -1.29 -6.70
C GLN A 8 -14.76 -2.46 -6.87
N MET A 9 -15.10 -3.59 -6.26
CA MET A 9 -14.32 -4.81 -6.44
C MET A 9 -14.54 -5.41 -7.83
N THR A 10 -13.47 -5.84 -8.47
CA THR A 10 -13.53 -6.62 -9.71
C THR A 10 -13.79 -8.09 -9.40
N PHE A 11 -14.28 -8.83 -10.39
CA PHE A 11 -14.54 -10.26 -10.24
C PHE A 11 -13.25 -11.01 -9.91
N GLY A 12 -13.28 -11.85 -8.87
CA GLY A 12 -12.11 -12.60 -8.41
C GLY A 12 -11.12 -11.79 -7.57
N GLN A 13 -11.41 -10.53 -7.24
CA GLN A 13 -10.62 -9.75 -6.29
C GLN A 13 -10.85 -10.24 -4.86
N THR A 14 -9.76 -10.35 -4.09
CA THR A 14 -9.84 -10.59 -2.64
C THR A 14 -9.93 -9.24 -1.92
N PRO A 15 -10.94 -9.01 -1.07
CA PRO A 15 -10.99 -7.81 -0.23
C PRO A 15 -9.69 -7.67 0.58
N ILE A 16 -9.13 -6.45 0.66
CA ILE A 16 -7.83 -6.23 1.31
C ILE A 16 -7.85 -6.69 2.76
N ASP A 17 -8.95 -6.48 3.48
CA ASP A 17 -9.17 -6.94 4.86
C ASP A 17 -9.25 -8.47 5.01
N GLN A 18 -9.46 -9.21 3.91
CA GLN A 18 -9.57 -10.67 3.88
C GLN A 18 -8.33 -11.35 3.29
N ILE A 19 -7.32 -10.61 2.85
CA ILE A 19 -6.05 -11.18 2.37
C ILE A 19 -5.40 -11.98 3.49
N LYS A 20 -5.20 -13.28 3.26
CA LYS A 20 -4.52 -14.18 4.20
C LYS A 20 -3.02 -14.01 4.08
N LEU A 21 -2.40 -13.60 5.18
CA LEU A 21 -0.96 -13.42 5.29
C LEU A 21 -0.36 -14.55 6.13
N ASP A 22 0.66 -15.22 5.62
CA ASP A 22 1.35 -16.27 6.38
C ASP A 22 2.31 -15.64 7.39
N MET A 23 1.85 -15.56 8.64
CA MET A 23 2.63 -15.02 9.75
C MET A 23 3.75 -15.96 10.24
N ARG A 24 3.82 -17.19 9.73
CA ARG A 24 4.93 -18.13 10.02
C ARG A 24 6.12 -17.88 9.11
N ALA A 25 5.92 -17.18 8.00
CA ALA A 25 7.00 -16.80 7.11
C ALA A 25 8.03 -15.96 7.87
N ARG A 26 9.32 -16.29 7.67
CA ARG A 26 10.43 -15.50 8.21
C ARG A 26 10.69 -14.24 7.40
N ASP A 27 10.21 -14.22 6.17
CA ASP A 27 10.23 -13.09 5.25
C ASP A 27 9.54 -11.86 5.85
N GLU A 28 10.03 -10.68 5.51
CA GLU A 28 9.47 -9.40 5.91
C GLU A 28 8.15 -9.05 5.21
N ILE A 29 7.90 -9.54 4.00
CA ILE A 29 6.74 -9.18 3.17
C ILE A 29 5.42 -9.38 3.92
N PRO A 30 5.11 -10.54 4.55
CA PRO A 30 3.82 -10.73 5.21
C PRO A 30 3.58 -9.77 6.38
N LYS A 31 4.64 -9.39 7.11
CA LYS A 31 4.54 -8.42 8.22
C LYS A 31 4.28 -7.01 7.71
N LEU A 32 4.93 -6.63 6.60
CA LEU A 32 4.72 -5.34 5.94
C LEU A 32 3.29 -5.25 5.38
N LEU A 33 2.84 -6.32 4.73
CA LEU A 33 1.47 -6.40 4.21
C LEU A 33 0.42 -6.37 5.31
N LEU A 34 0.73 -6.90 6.51
CA LEU A 34 -0.17 -6.79 7.66
C LEU A 34 -0.31 -5.34 8.13
N GLY A 35 0.80 -4.58 8.15
CA GLY A 35 0.78 -3.15 8.46
C GLY A 35 -0.04 -2.36 7.43
N LEU A 36 0.16 -2.63 6.13
CA LEU A 36 -0.63 -2.03 5.05
C LEU A 36 -2.11 -2.40 5.15
N GLN A 37 -2.43 -3.68 5.37
CA GLN A 37 -3.81 -4.14 5.60
C GLN A 37 -4.45 -3.39 6.79
N HIS A 38 -3.71 -3.17 7.89
CA HIS A 38 -4.22 -2.41 9.02
C HIS A 38 -4.50 -0.95 8.66
N ILE A 39 -3.60 -0.28 7.93
CA ILE A 39 -3.84 1.08 7.40
C ILE A 39 -5.10 1.09 6.54
N TYR A 40 -5.31 0.06 5.71
CA TYR A 40 -6.49 -0.02 4.86
C TYR A 40 -7.77 -0.23 5.68
N CYS A 41 -7.75 -1.03 6.75
CA CYS A 41 -8.95 -1.34 7.53
C CYS A 41 -9.34 -0.25 8.53
N ASP A 42 -8.38 0.51 9.06
CA ASP A 42 -8.64 1.61 10.00
C ASP A 42 -9.01 2.89 9.23
N GLN A 43 -10.28 3.26 9.23
CA GLN A 43 -10.78 4.40 8.46
C GLN A 43 -10.11 5.73 8.82
N ASP A 44 -9.92 6.03 10.11
CA ASP A 44 -9.32 7.29 10.56
C ASP A 44 -7.84 7.37 10.15
N LEU A 45 -7.10 6.27 10.33
CA LEU A 45 -5.72 6.20 9.88
C LEU A 45 -5.61 6.30 8.35
N ARG A 46 -6.46 5.57 7.62
CA ARG A 46 -6.52 5.57 6.16
C ARG A 46 -6.74 6.97 5.60
N GLU A 47 -7.73 7.70 6.14
CA GLU A 47 -8.06 9.05 5.72
C GLU A 47 -6.89 10.01 5.96
N LYS A 48 -6.22 9.93 7.12
CA LYS A 48 -5.05 10.77 7.42
C LYS A 48 -3.86 10.46 6.53
N VAL A 49 -3.57 9.18 6.27
CA VAL A 49 -2.51 8.77 5.35
C VAL A 49 -2.78 9.28 3.95
N PHE A 50 -4.02 9.14 3.45
CA PHE A 50 -4.35 9.62 2.11
C PHE A 50 -4.40 11.15 2.00
N ALA A 51 -4.75 11.87 3.08
CA ALA A 51 -4.64 13.33 3.11
C ALA A 51 -3.18 13.77 2.93
N ILE A 52 -2.22 13.11 3.58
CA ILE A 52 -0.78 13.38 3.36
C ILE A 52 -0.41 13.11 1.90
N LEU A 53 -0.78 11.94 1.37
CA LEU A 53 -0.45 11.55 0.01
C LEU A 53 -1.02 12.52 -1.03
N LYS A 54 -2.28 12.96 -0.89
CA LYS A 54 -2.91 13.95 -1.77
C LYS A 54 -2.20 15.31 -1.76
N ASN A 55 -1.71 15.74 -0.60
CA ASN A 55 -1.06 17.04 -0.47
C ASN A 55 0.33 17.10 -1.11
N VAL A 56 1.01 15.96 -1.24
CA VAL A 56 2.41 15.93 -1.70
C VAL A 56 2.59 15.29 -3.07
N ILE A 57 1.70 14.39 -3.45
CA ILE A 57 1.73 13.74 -4.76
C ILE A 57 0.85 14.56 -5.71
N PRO A 58 1.43 15.26 -6.71
CA PRO A 58 0.66 16.13 -7.60
C PRO A 58 -0.49 15.38 -8.25
N GLU A 59 -1.64 16.03 -8.40
CA GLU A 59 -2.68 15.53 -9.29
C GLU A 59 -2.18 15.59 -10.72
N ASP A 60 -1.92 14.44 -11.31
CA ASP A 60 -1.64 14.39 -12.74
C ASP A 60 -2.92 14.80 -13.48
N THR A 61 -2.87 16.00 -14.06
CA THR A 61 -3.99 16.67 -14.74
C THR A 61 -3.64 16.88 -16.21
N ASP A 62 -3.11 15.86 -16.88
CA ASP A 62 -3.09 15.89 -18.34
C ASP A 62 -4.46 15.43 -18.87
N SER A 63 -5.42 16.37 -18.81
CA SER A 63 -6.78 16.24 -19.36
C SER A 63 -6.79 15.98 -20.87
N ARG A 64 -5.63 16.05 -21.55
CA ARG A 64 -5.47 15.81 -22.98
C ARG A 64 -5.18 14.35 -23.35
N ASN A 65 -4.71 13.53 -22.40
CA ASN A 65 -4.21 12.18 -22.70
C ASN A 65 -5.01 11.02 -22.06
N GLY A 66 -6.12 11.32 -21.37
CA GLY A 66 -7.16 10.34 -20.99
C GLY A 66 -6.76 9.21 -20.02
N ARG A 67 -5.46 9.01 -19.72
CA ARG A 67 -5.00 7.93 -18.85
C ARG A 67 -4.95 8.42 -17.40
N PRO A 68 -5.83 7.94 -16.50
CA PRO A 68 -5.74 8.29 -15.09
C PRO A 68 -4.40 7.81 -14.52
N GLY A 69 -3.72 8.69 -13.77
CA GLY A 69 -2.49 8.32 -13.06
C GLY A 69 -2.72 7.18 -12.05
N MET A 70 -1.65 6.48 -11.66
CA MET A 70 -1.69 5.33 -10.75
C MET A 70 -2.33 5.68 -9.39
N ASP A 71 -3.23 4.83 -8.88
CA ASP A 71 -3.90 5.05 -7.59
C ASP A 71 -2.93 5.29 -6.42
N LEU A 72 -3.29 6.20 -5.51
CA LEU A 72 -2.45 6.54 -4.34
C LEU A 72 -2.16 5.32 -3.47
N TRP A 73 -3.12 4.40 -3.34
CA TRP A 73 -2.93 3.13 -2.63
C TRP A 73 -1.83 2.27 -3.25
N LYS A 74 -1.82 2.12 -4.58
CA LYS A 74 -0.78 1.35 -5.29
C LYS A 74 0.60 1.98 -5.09
N ILE A 75 0.68 3.32 -5.17
CA ILE A 75 1.92 4.06 -4.90
C ILE A 75 2.42 3.77 -3.48
N LEU A 76 1.55 3.88 -2.46
CA LEU A 76 1.89 3.60 -1.07
C LEU A 76 2.42 2.18 -0.87
N VAL A 77 1.71 1.16 -1.38
CA VAL A 77 2.11 -0.25 -1.27
C VAL A 77 3.47 -0.48 -1.92
N MET A 78 3.66 -0.01 -3.17
CA MET A 78 4.89 -0.19 -3.94
C MET A 78 6.09 0.53 -3.31
N GLY A 79 5.92 1.77 -2.82
CA GLY A 79 7.00 2.48 -2.16
C GLY A 79 7.37 1.87 -0.82
N THR A 80 6.37 1.47 -0.03
CA THR A 80 6.60 0.83 1.27
C THR A 80 7.36 -0.48 1.11
N ILE A 81 6.93 -1.36 0.19
CA ILE A 81 7.58 -2.65 0.00
C ILE A 81 9.01 -2.49 -0.55
N ARG A 82 9.20 -1.57 -1.53
CA ARG A 82 10.51 -1.29 -2.11
C ARG A 82 11.51 -0.86 -1.03
N LEU A 83 11.12 0.07 -0.17
CA LEU A 83 12.01 0.62 0.85
C LEU A 83 12.31 -0.38 1.96
N ASN A 84 11.28 -1.06 2.47
CA ASN A 84 11.45 -1.96 3.61
C ASN A 84 12.16 -3.27 3.24
N CYS A 85 12.01 -3.73 2.00
CA CYS A 85 12.73 -4.91 1.49
C CYS A 85 14.05 -4.55 0.78
N ASN A 86 14.43 -3.26 0.76
CA ASN A 86 15.62 -2.74 0.08
C ASN A 86 15.73 -3.19 -1.40
N TRP A 87 14.63 -3.09 -2.14
CA TRP A 87 14.57 -3.47 -3.55
C TRP A 87 14.93 -2.30 -4.48
N ASP A 88 15.61 -2.61 -5.57
CA ASP A 88 15.67 -1.73 -6.73
C ASP A 88 14.34 -1.76 -7.52
N TYR A 89 14.28 -0.99 -8.61
CA TYR A 89 13.05 -0.89 -9.41
C TYR A 89 12.78 -2.15 -10.24
N ASP A 90 13.81 -2.86 -10.67
CA ASP A 90 13.67 -4.10 -11.45
C ASP A 90 13.11 -5.22 -10.58
N LYS A 91 13.65 -5.37 -9.35
CA LYS A 91 13.12 -6.32 -8.37
C LYS A 91 11.71 -5.93 -7.93
N LEU A 92 11.43 -4.64 -7.71
CA LEU A 92 10.07 -4.19 -7.44
C LEU A 92 9.13 -4.60 -8.57
N GLN A 93 9.50 -4.35 -9.83
CA GLN A 93 8.69 -4.67 -11.00
C GLN A 93 8.35 -6.16 -11.06
N GLU A 94 9.35 -7.02 -10.93
CA GLU A 94 9.19 -8.47 -10.89
C GLU A 94 8.20 -8.87 -9.79
N MET A 95 8.38 -8.35 -8.59
CA MET A 95 7.54 -8.71 -7.44
C MET A 95 6.10 -8.22 -7.57
N VAL A 96 5.86 -7.00 -8.04
CA VAL A 96 4.48 -6.48 -8.18
C VAL A 96 3.73 -7.08 -9.35
N ASN A 97 4.44 -7.62 -10.36
CA ASN A 97 3.82 -8.28 -11.51
C ASN A 97 3.59 -9.78 -11.29
N ASN A 98 4.37 -10.44 -10.42
CA ASN A 98 4.32 -11.92 -10.31
C ASN A 98 3.96 -12.43 -8.91
N HIS A 99 4.19 -11.66 -7.85
CA HIS A 99 3.93 -12.14 -6.49
C HIS A 99 2.44 -12.03 -6.12
N ARG A 100 1.75 -13.18 -6.10
CA ARG A 100 0.31 -13.30 -5.87
C ARG A 100 -0.24 -12.43 -4.74
N THR A 101 0.33 -12.49 -3.54
CA THR A 101 -0.18 -11.72 -2.39
C THR A 101 0.06 -10.22 -2.54
N LEU A 102 1.13 -9.81 -3.24
CA LEU A 102 1.39 -8.39 -3.51
C LEU A 102 0.38 -7.88 -4.54
N ARG A 103 0.10 -8.67 -5.58
CA ARG A 103 -0.94 -8.37 -6.57
C ARG A 103 -2.31 -8.20 -5.91
N GLN A 104 -2.68 -9.10 -5.00
CA GLN A 104 -3.93 -8.97 -4.22
C GLN A 104 -3.94 -7.66 -3.42
N MET A 105 -2.84 -7.30 -2.75
CA MET A 105 -2.74 -6.05 -1.99
C MET A 105 -2.85 -4.81 -2.88
N LEU A 106 -2.40 -4.89 -4.14
CA LEU A 106 -2.54 -3.84 -5.15
C LEU A 106 -3.94 -3.78 -5.78
N GLY A 107 -4.84 -4.69 -5.40
CA GLY A 107 -6.23 -4.74 -5.85
C GLY A 107 -6.46 -5.57 -7.11
N HIS A 108 -5.51 -6.41 -7.52
CA HIS A 108 -5.71 -7.33 -8.64
C HIS A 108 -6.52 -8.55 -8.24
N GLY A 109 -7.45 -8.94 -9.10
CA GLY A 109 -8.18 -10.20 -9.05
C GLY A 109 -7.46 -11.34 -9.75
N MET A 110 -8.06 -12.54 -9.67
CA MET A 110 -7.51 -13.75 -10.27
C MET A 110 -7.39 -13.72 -11.81
N MET A 111 -8.06 -12.78 -12.48
CA MET A 111 -8.08 -12.68 -13.95
C MET A 111 -7.21 -11.54 -14.48
N ASP A 112 -6.54 -10.78 -13.61
CA ASP A 112 -5.80 -9.58 -14.00
C ASP A 112 -4.32 -9.87 -14.35
N ASP A 113 -3.96 -11.13 -14.61
CA ASP A 113 -2.56 -11.55 -14.82
C ASP A 113 -1.87 -10.83 -15.99
N ASP A 114 -2.64 -10.40 -16.99
CA ASP A 114 -2.19 -9.60 -18.13
C ASP A 114 -1.94 -8.12 -17.78
N ILE A 115 -2.54 -7.63 -16.69
CA ILE A 115 -2.31 -6.27 -16.19
C ILE A 115 -0.95 -6.23 -15.49
N THR A 116 -0.01 -5.52 -16.12
CA THR A 116 1.36 -5.38 -15.60
C THR A 116 1.72 -3.92 -15.40
N TYR A 117 2.73 -3.70 -14.56
CA TYR A 117 3.32 -2.39 -14.32
C TYR A 117 4.64 -2.27 -15.11
N PRO A 118 4.71 -1.38 -16.11
CA PRO A 118 5.96 -1.06 -16.77
C PRO A 118 6.95 -0.40 -15.79
N LEU A 119 8.25 -0.69 -15.96
CA LEU A 119 9.32 -0.18 -15.10
C LEU A 119 9.29 1.34 -14.97
N GLN A 120 9.09 2.04 -16.08
CA GLN A 120 9.05 3.49 -16.11
C GLN A 120 7.88 4.05 -15.28
N THR A 121 6.70 3.41 -15.37
CA THR A 121 5.54 3.76 -14.55
C THR A 121 5.85 3.64 -13.05
N LEU A 122 6.56 2.58 -12.64
CA LEU A 122 6.98 2.41 -11.25
C LEU A 122 7.94 3.51 -10.82
N LYS A 123 8.96 3.80 -11.64
CA LYS A 123 9.93 4.89 -11.37
C LYS A 123 9.23 6.22 -11.21
N ASP A 124 8.33 6.57 -12.12
CA ASP A 124 7.68 7.88 -12.14
C ASP A 124 6.71 8.10 -10.97
N ASN A 125 6.05 7.04 -10.50
CA ASN A 125 5.04 7.14 -9.45
C ASN A 125 5.61 6.86 -8.04
N VAL A 126 6.46 5.85 -7.88
CA VAL A 126 7.00 5.49 -6.56
C VAL A 126 7.98 6.54 -6.04
N ARG A 127 8.72 7.23 -6.93
CA ARG A 127 9.62 8.34 -6.52
C ARG A 127 8.89 9.53 -5.88
N LEU A 128 7.57 9.62 -6.05
CA LEU A 128 6.75 10.67 -5.45
C LEU A 128 6.62 10.51 -3.93
N LEU A 129 6.90 9.31 -3.40
CA LEU A 129 7.04 9.06 -1.97
C LEU A 129 8.44 9.50 -1.50
N THR A 130 8.61 10.80 -1.34
CA THR A 130 9.84 11.37 -0.80
C THR A 130 10.04 10.98 0.67
N PRO A 131 11.27 11.06 1.20
CA PRO A 131 11.55 10.82 2.61
C PRO A 131 10.61 11.61 3.55
N ASP A 132 10.32 12.87 3.23
CA ASP A 132 9.43 13.70 4.04
C ASP A 132 7.98 13.21 4.06
N VAL A 133 7.48 12.67 2.94
CA VAL A 133 6.14 12.07 2.87
C VAL A 133 6.09 10.81 3.73
N LEU A 134 7.12 9.98 3.61
CA LEU A 134 7.23 8.72 4.32
C LEU A 134 7.35 8.95 5.83
N ASP A 135 8.09 9.97 6.26
CA ASP A 135 8.24 10.31 7.68
C ASP A 135 6.92 10.76 8.31
N LYS A 136 6.12 11.58 7.59
CA LYS A 136 4.77 11.96 8.03
C LYS A 136 3.84 10.75 8.18
N ILE A 137 3.87 9.83 7.22
CA ILE A 137 3.08 8.59 7.27
C ILE A 137 3.57 7.71 8.44
N ASN A 138 4.88 7.53 8.57
CA ASN A 138 5.50 6.72 9.62
C ASN A 138 5.11 7.25 11.01
N THR A 139 5.14 8.56 11.22
CA THR A 139 4.73 9.20 12.48
C THR A 139 3.29 8.82 12.86
N LEU A 140 2.35 8.86 11.92
CA LEU A 140 0.96 8.46 12.17
C LEU A 140 0.85 6.96 12.52
N VAL A 141 1.51 6.11 11.74
CA VAL A 141 1.44 4.65 11.90
C VAL A 141 2.06 4.23 13.24
N VAL A 142 3.20 4.81 13.64
CA VAL A 142 3.85 4.56 14.92
C VAL A 142 2.96 4.97 16.10
N GLN A 143 2.29 6.13 16.02
CA GLN A 143 1.35 6.56 17.06
C GLN A 143 0.19 5.58 17.23
N VAL A 144 -0.38 5.07 16.13
CA VAL A 144 -1.42 4.03 16.19
C VAL A 144 -0.87 2.73 16.77
N GLY A 145 0.34 2.32 16.36
CA GLY A 145 1.04 1.16 16.91
C GLY A 145 1.21 1.24 18.43
N HIS A 146 1.64 2.38 18.96
CA HIS A 146 1.74 2.59 20.41
C HIS A 146 0.39 2.44 21.13
N LYS A 147 -0.69 3.01 20.57
CA LYS A 147 -2.05 2.89 21.14
C LYS A 147 -2.51 1.42 21.20
N LEU A 148 -2.26 0.65 20.15
CA LEU A 148 -2.61 -0.78 20.10
C LEU A 148 -1.84 -1.60 21.15
N LEU A 149 -0.53 -1.34 21.30
CA LEU A 149 0.30 -2.01 22.31
C LEU A 149 -0.17 -1.71 23.73
N MET A 150 -0.53 -0.45 24.04
CA MET A 150 -1.04 -0.07 25.36
C MET A 150 -2.39 -0.73 25.66
N LYS A 151 -3.32 -0.75 24.70
CA LYS A 151 -4.59 -1.48 24.83
C LYS A 151 -4.39 -2.96 25.09
N LYS A 152 -3.42 -3.60 24.40
CA LYS A 152 -3.10 -5.02 24.61
C LYS A 152 -2.56 -5.27 26.01
N LYS A 153 -1.60 -4.47 26.50
CA LYS A 153 -1.06 -4.58 27.87
C LYS A 153 -2.16 -4.46 28.93
N LEU A 154 -3.07 -3.50 28.79
CA LEU A 154 -4.19 -3.32 29.72
C LEU A 154 -5.15 -4.51 29.75
N ARG A 155 -5.37 -5.20 28.63
CA ARG A 155 -6.20 -6.42 28.58
C ARG A 155 -5.50 -7.59 29.27
N THR A 156 -4.20 -7.75 29.07
CA THR A 156 -3.42 -8.83 29.71
C THR A 156 -3.32 -8.66 31.23
N MET A 157 -3.28 -7.43 31.76
CA MET A 157 -3.25 -7.18 33.22
C MET A 157 -4.61 -7.35 33.93
N ARG A 158 -5.71 -7.54 33.18
CA ARG A 158 -7.07 -7.74 33.73
C ARG A 158 -7.47 -9.22 33.81
N HIS A 159 -6.58 -10.13 33.43
CA HIS A 159 -6.72 -11.59 33.51
C HIS A 159 -5.61 -12.14 34.40
#